data_AF-A0A286AM91-F1
#
_entry.id   AF-A0A286AM91-F1
#
_cell.length_a   1.000
_cell.length_b   1.000
_cell.length_c   1.000
_cell.angle_alpha   90.00
_cell.angle_beta   90.00
_cell.angle_gamma   90.00
#
_symmetry.space_group_name_H-M   'P 1'
#
loop_
_entity.id
_entity.type
_entity.pdbx_description
1 polymer ?
#
loop_
_entity_poly.entity_id
_entity_poly.type
_entity_poly.pdbx_seq_one_letter_code
_entity_poly.pdbx_strand_id
1 'polypeptide(L)'
;MLTDMLMLRQIAATRLPMVMSSRKDIDEVLKLRAAGLVLALVPSAADIAKMPGLRVVQVLAVTQKGFEALQCVRYPGEGAREKGREVPAFS
;
A
#
# COMPACT_ATOMS: atom_id res chain seq x y z
N MET A 1 -10.03 2.99 9.16
CA MET A 1 -8.66 3.50 9.42
C MET A 1 -7.68 2.39 9.75
N LEU A 2 -7.92 1.48 10.72
CA LEU A 2 -6.97 0.37 10.98
C LEU A 2 -6.92 -0.72 9.88
N THR A 3 -8.05 -1.06 9.26
CA THR A 3 -8.11 -2.09 8.21
C THR A 3 -7.42 -1.66 6.92
N ASP A 4 -7.49 -0.37 6.58
CA ASP A 4 -6.89 0.18 5.36
C ASP A 4 -5.34 0.05 5.36
N MET A 5 -4.70 0.16 6.53
CA MET A 5 -3.25 0.00 6.68
C MET A 5 -2.78 -1.47 6.59
N LEU A 6 -3.62 -2.43 6.99
CA LEU A 6 -3.33 -3.85 6.79
C LEU A 6 -3.30 -4.19 5.30
N MET A 7 -4.26 -3.66 4.53
CA MET A 7 -4.33 -3.85 3.09
C MET A 7 -3.11 -3.24 2.38
N LEU A 8 -2.72 -2.03 2.75
CA LEU A 8 -1.52 -1.40 2.18
C LEU A 8 -0.24 -2.20 2.44
N ARG A 9 -0.11 -2.80 3.64
CA ARG A 9 1.00 -3.71 3.97
C ARG A 9 0.99 -4.96 3.10
N GLN A 10 -0.17 -5.56 2.89
CA GLN A 10 -0.30 -6.75 2.05
C GLN A 10 0.10 -6.44 0.61
N ILE A 11 -0.42 -5.36 0.05
CA ILE A 11 -0.07 -4.90 -1.30
C ILE A 11 1.45 -4.70 -1.42
N ALA A 12 2.08 -4.00 -0.46
CA ALA A 12 3.52 -3.75 -0.46
C ALA A 12 4.37 -5.02 -0.33
N ALA A 13 3.82 -6.10 0.26
CA ALA A 13 4.51 -7.38 0.40
C ALA A 13 4.33 -8.31 -0.83
N THR A 14 3.47 -7.95 -1.77
CA THR A 14 3.19 -8.75 -2.98
C THR A 14 3.95 -8.24 -4.19
N ARG A 15 4.13 -9.11 -5.19
CA ARG A 15 4.62 -8.69 -6.50
C ARG A 15 3.49 -8.02 -7.28
N LEU A 16 3.76 -6.81 -7.75
CA LEU A 16 2.85 -6.04 -8.60
C LEU A 16 3.18 -6.28 -10.08
N PRO A 17 2.19 -6.15 -10.99
CA PRO A 17 0.81 -5.72 -10.75
C PRO A 17 -0.08 -6.81 -10.13
N MET A 18 -1.02 -6.40 -9.28
CA MET A 18 -1.97 -7.29 -8.61
C MET A 18 -3.41 -6.95 -9.01
N VAL A 19 -4.21 -7.95 -9.37
CA VAL A 19 -5.62 -7.78 -9.74
C VAL A 19 -6.52 -8.24 -8.59
N MET A 20 -7.56 -7.47 -8.29
CA MET A 20 -8.53 -7.78 -7.24
C MET A 20 -9.96 -7.60 -7.75
N SER A 21 -10.87 -8.49 -7.36
CA SER A 21 -12.25 -8.56 -7.85
C SER A 21 -13.32 -8.62 -6.76
N SER A 22 -12.90 -8.83 -5.50
CA SER A 22 -13.81 -8.82 -4.36
C SER A 22 -14.29 -7.40 -4.08
N ARG A 23 -15.58 -7.22 -3.80
CA ARG A 23 -16.15 -5.90 -3.47
C ARG A 23 -15.39 -5.22 -2.33
N LYS A 24 -15.04 -5.97 -1.28
CA LYS A 24 -14.30 -5.46 -0.13
C LYS A 24 -12.92 -4.94 -0.52
N ASP A 25 -12.18 -5.74 -1.30
CA ASP A 25 -10.83 -5.40 -1.73
C ASP A 25 -10.85 -4.19 -2.67
N ILE A 26 -11.84 -4.11 -3.55
CA ILE A 26 -12.06 -2.96 -4.43
C ILE A 26 -12.29 -1.69 -3.61
N ASP A 27 -13.20 -1.73 -2.62
CA ASP A 27 -13.49 -0.58 -1.78
C ASP A 27 -12.26 -0.12 -0.99
N GLU A 28 -11.44 -1.03 -0.48
CA GLU A 28 -10.19 -0.71 0.21
C GLU A 28 -9.14 -0.12 -0.74
N VAL A 29 -8.93 -0.71 -1.93
CA VAL A 29 -8.01 -0.19 -2.95
C VAL A 29 -8.45 1.20 -3.42
N LEU A 30 -9.76 1.45 -3.56
CA LEU A 30 -10.29 2.76 -3.92
C LEU A 30 -10.00 3.81 -2.85
N LYS A 31 -10.14 3.47 -1.56
CA LYS A 31 -9.76 4.37 -0.46
C LYS A 31 -8.28 4.67 -0.46
N LEU A 32 -7.42 3.65 -0.62
CA LEU A 32 -5.97 3.82 -0.68
C LEU A 32 -5.55 4.67 -1.89
N ARG A 33 -6.19 4.48 -3.04
CA ARG A 33 -5.97 5.27 -4.26
C ARG A 33 -6.40 6.72 -4.06
N ALA A 34 -7.58 6.96 -3.48
CA ALA A 34 -8.07 8.31 -3.17
C ALA A 34 -7.18 9.05 -2.17
N ALA A 35 -6.58 8.31 -1.21
CA ALA A 35 -5.59 8.85 -0.28
C ALA A 35 -4.20 9.09 -0.92
N GLY A 36 -4.00 8.67 -2.17
CA GLY A 36 -2.73 8.77 -2.89
C GLY A 36 -1.66 7.83 -2.36
N LEU A 37 -2.04 6.70 -1.75
CA LEU A 37 -1.10 5.71 -1.20
C LEU A 37 -0.70 4.65 -2.23
N VAL A 38 -1.57 4.36 -3.20
CA VAL A 38 -1.32 3.41 -4.29
C VAL A 38 -1.69 3.99 -5.65
N LEU A 39 -1.03 3.50 -6.70
CA LEU A 39 -1.43 3.70 -8.09
C LEU A 39 -2.24 2.47 -8.53
N ALA A 40 -3.49 2.67 -8.91
CA ALA A 40 -4.36 1.59 -9.36
C ALA A 40 -5.22 2.00 -10.57
N LEU A 41 -5.39 1.05 -11.50
CA LEU A 41 -6.36 1.10 -12.59
C LEU A 41 -7.71 0.64 -12.08
N VAL A 42 -8.72 1.47 -12.34
CA VAL A 42 -10.11 1.24 -11.97
C VAL A 42 -10.94 1.43 -13.24
N PRO A 43 -11.83 0.48 -13.59
CA PRO A 43 -12.68 0.61 -14.76
C PRO A 43 -13.56 1.85 -14.63
N SER A 44 -13.65 2.62 -15.71
CA SER A 44 -14.52 3.79 -15.76
C SER A 44 -15.99 3.37 -15.83
N ALA A 45 -16.90 4.32 -15.59
CA ALA A 45 -18.33 4.08 -15.79
C ALA A 45 -18.66 3.60 -17.22
N ALA A 46 -17.91 4.08 -18.22
CA ALA A 46 -18.07 3.63 -19.61
C ALA A 46 -17.61 2.18 -19.81
N ASP A 47 -16.54 1.75 -19.14
CA ASP A 47 -16.07 0.35 -19.19
C ASP A 47 -17.07 -0.59 -18.53
N ILE A 48 -17.66 -0.16 -17.41
CA ILE A 48 -18.71 -0.92 -16.71
C ILE A 48 -19.99 -1.00 -17.55
N ALA A 49 -20.34 0.06 -18.28
CA ALA A 49 -21.50 0.06 -19.18
C ALA A 49 -21.32 -0.89 -20.37
N LYS A 50 -20.10 -1.02 -20.90
CA LYS A 50 -19.76 -1.97 -21.97
C LYS A 50 -19.72 -3.41 -21.47
N MET A 51 -19.31 -3.62 -20.22
CA MET A 51 -19.19 -4.95 -19.62
C MET A 51 -19.83 -4.98 -18.23
N PRO A 52 -21.18 -5.12 -18.17
CA PRO A 52 -21.90 -5.18 -16.90
C PRO A 52 -21.39 -6.38 -16.08
N GLY A 53 -20.83 -6.09 -14.90
CA GLY A 53 -20.19 -7.08 -14.02
C GLY A 53 -18.67 -6.98 -13.93
N LEU A 54 -18.01 -6.18 -14.79
CA LEU A 54 -16.57 -5.90 -14.69
C LEU A 54 -16.28 -5.02 -13.47
N ARG A 55 -16.02 -5.67 -12.34
CA ARG A 55 -15.66 -5.06 -11.07
C ARG A 55 -14.30 -5.61 -10.67
N VAL A 56 -13.26 -5.16 -11.36
CA VAL A 56 -11.88 -5.51 -11.05
C VAL A 56 -11.05 -4.25 -10.93
N VAL A 57 -10.09 -4.24 -10.02
CA VAL A 57 -9.08 -3.19 -9.90
C VAL A 57 -7.71 -3.82 -10.06
N GLN A 58 -6.80 -3.09 -10.69
CA GLN A 58 -5.42 -3.53 -10.84
C GLN A 58 -4.51 -2.54 -10.13
N VAL A 59 -3.84 -2.99 -9.07
CA VAL A 59 -2.82 -2.20 -8.37
C VAL A 59 -1.51 -2.34 -9.12
N LEU A 60 -0.93 -1.21 -9.49
CA LEU A 60 0.29 -1.13 -10.29
C LEU A 60 1.52 -0.86 -9.42
N ALA A 61 1.37 0.01 -8.42
CA ALA A 61 2.46 0.43 -7.56
C ALA A 61 1.95 0.90 -6.19
N VAL A 62 2.80 0.79 -5.17
CA VAL A 62 2.71 1.59 -3.95
C VAL A 62 3.46 2.89 -4.19
N THR A 63 2.84 4.02 -3.84
CA THR A 63 3.47 5.35 -4.02
C THR A 63 4.50 5.62 -2.91
N GLN A 64 5.34 6.65 -3.07
CA GLN A 64 6.22 7.12 -2.01
C GLN A 64 5.45 7.41 -0.70
N LYS A 65 4.34 8.15 -0.79
CA LYS A 65 3.45 8.45 0.35
C LYS A 65 2.91 7.18 1.00
N GLY A 66 2.61 6.14 0.20
CA GLY A 66 2.22 4.83 0.68
C GLY A 66 3.31 4.18 1.56
N PHE A 67 4.56 4.17 1.09
CA PHE A 67 5.68 3.66 1.87
C PHE A 67 5.99 4.51 3.12
N GLU A 68 5.86 5.83 3.04
CA GLU A 68 5.99 6.71 4.21
C GLU A 68 4.91 6.43 5.25
N ALA A 69 3.65 6.23 4.83
CA ALA A 69 2.57 5.85 5.72
C ALA A 69 2.84 4.50 6.41
N LEU A 70 3.41 3.52 5.70
CA LEU A 70 3.82 2.24 6.29
C LEU A 70 4.95 2.38 7.33
N GLN A 71 5.81 3.39 7.16
CA GLN A 71 6.90 3.71 8.09
C GLN A 71 6.41 4.48 9.31
N CYS A 72 5.48 5.43 9.15
CA CYS A 72 4.86 6.16 10.28
C CYS A 72 4.05 5.25 11.22
N VAL A 73 3.57 4.10 10.71
CA VAL A 73 2.92 3.07 11.51
C VAL A 73 3.95 2.18 12.27
N ARG A 74 5.26 2.34 12.02
CA ARG A 74 6.28 1.71 12.89
C ARG A 74 6.21 2.34 14.29
N TYR A 75 6.21 1.44 15.26
CA TYR A 75 5.86 1.62 16.66
C TYR A 75 6.71 2.70 17.38
N PRO A 76 6.16 3.42 18.37
CA PRO A 76 6.95 4.32 19.22
C PRO A 76 8.04 3.53 19.94
N GLY A 77 9.32 3.81 19.59
CA GLY A 77 10.49 3.13 20.15
C GLY A 77 11.58 2.78 19.14
N GLU A 78 11.30 2.80 17.84
CA GLU A 78 12.27 2.43 16.79
C GLU A 78 13.16 3.61 16.31
N GLY A 79 13.43 4.56 17.21
CA GLY A 79 14.41 5.65 17.00
C GLY A 79 15.67 5.54 17.87
N ALA A 80 15.75 4.55 18.76
CA ALA A 80 16.81 4.46 19.77
C ALA A 80 17.88 3.40 19.46
N ARG A 81 18.27 3.23 18.19
CA ARG A 81 19.44 2.42 17.80
C ARG A 81 20.42 3.20 16.93
N GLU A 82 20.80 4.36 17.42
CA GLU A 82 22.06 5.01 17.03
C GLU A 82 22.90 5.35 18.27
N LYS A 83 23.08 4.35 19.16
CA LYS A 83 24.05 4.47 20.25
C LYS A 83 25.21 3.52 20.00
N GLY A 84 26.36 4.11 19.68
CA GLY A 84 27.66 3.48 19.83
C GLY A 84 28.21 2.82 18.57
N ARG A 85 28.67 3.63 17.61
CA ARG A 85 29.82 3.23 16.80
C ARG A 85 31.07 3.39 17.70
N GLU A 86 31.23 2.53 18.70
CA GLU A 86 32.55 2.34 19.29
C GLU A 86 33.33 1.43 18.34
N VAL A 87 34.18 2.05 17.55
CA VAL A 87 35.27 1.35 16.88
C VAL A 87 36.23 0.85 17.96
N PRO A 88 36.43 -0.47 18.13
CA PRO A 88 37.48 -0.93 19.02
C PRO A 88 38.82 -0.52 18.40
N ALA A 89 39.63 0.21 19.16
CA ALA A 89 41.04 0.41 18.84
C ALA A 89 41.73 -0.95 18.93
N PHE A 90 42.04 -1.54 17.78
CA PHE A 90 42.99 -2.65 17.72
C PHE A 90 44.40 -2.04 17.65
N SER A 91 45.13 -2.27 18.74
CA SER A 91 46.59 -2.20 18.99
C SER A 91 47.37 -0.98 18.49
#